data_AF-A0A7S0V225-F1
#
_entry.id   AF-A0A7S0V225-F1
#
_cell.length_a   1.000
_cell.length_b   1.000
_cell.length_c   1.000
_cell.angle_alpha   90.00
_cell.angle_beta   90.00
_cell.angle_gamma   90.00
#
_symmetry.space_group_name_H-M   'P 1'
#
loop_
_entity.id
_entity.type
_entity.pdbx_description
1 polymer ?
#
loop_
_entity_poly.entity_id
_entity_poly.type
_entity_poly.pdbx_seq_one_letter_code
_entity_poly.pdbx_strand_id
1 'polypeptide(L)'
;MADPQIGLNTLRLEDSDDDFDYEEVEVMSDGDEEADEDLDSALRSLQAFTKRTQDSAVKQTPETVPGQVTRKPEVIDDFLRNFFVKMSLTRTCETFEAEWYELKATGQLDSNIHVPDVYLRNSELEEQVNNLHGEIQEARSIAMKASSTWDKFRKERDFHRMHHKRVGQEKIKLIADIKRLKDHYAKYEPTILELKRKYESAMKEKMLISIERDKLLSKVEALNAQLSNSNVHMGGRSSNALMRESSAALSVTPPASVPVAAAATGSGGGIAGGAQRGG
;
A
#
# COMPACT_ATOMS: atom_id res chain seq x y z
N MET A 1 26.87 -29.74 -35.87
CA MET A 1 27.10 -29.83 -34.41
C MET A 1 26.60 -28.53 -33.83
N ALA A 2 25.57 -28.62 -33.01
CA ALA A 2 24.84 -27.48 -32.47
C ALA A 2 25.47 -27.02 -31.16
N ASP A 3 25.85 -25.75 -31.08
CA ASP A 3 26.17 -25.09 -29.82
C ASP A 3 24.86 -24.57 -29.20
N PRO A 4 24.46 -25.03 -28.00
CA PRO A 4 23.33 -24.42 -27.31
C PRO A 4 23.84 -23.13 -26.64
N GLN A 5 23.37 -22.01 -27.17
CA GLN A 5 23.44 -20.70 -26.52
C GLN A 5 22.86 -20.83 -25.11
N ILE A 6 23.75 -20.89 -24.10
CA ILE A 6 23.37 -20.76 -22.70
C ILE A 6 22.85 -19.34 -22.55
N GLY A 7 21.53 -19.25 -22.34
CA GLY A 7 20.78 -18.02 -22.20
C GLY A 7 21.32 -17.18 -21.07
N LEU A 8 22.24 -16.29 -21.40
CA LEU A 8 22.43 -15.03 -20.72
C LEU A 8 21.19 -14.19 -21.08
N ASN A 9 20.03 -14.54 -20.52
CA ASN A 9 18.96 -13.58 -20.36
C ASN A 9 19.52 -12.54 -19.40
N THR A 10 20.21 -11.56 -19.98
CA THR A 10 20.39 -10.23 -19.45
C THR A 10 19.09 -9.93 -18.71
N LEU A 11 19.15 -9.84 -17.38
CA LEU A 11 18.18 -9.13 -16.58
C LEU A 11 18.20 -7.71 -17.12
N ARG A 12 17.51 -7.53 -18.25
CA ARG A 12 17.14 -6.26 -18.80
C ARG A 12 16.20 -5.73 -17.74
N LEU A 13 16.79 -4.97 -16.81
CA LEU A 13 16.09 -3.89 -16.16
C LEU A 13 15.47 -3.13 -17.33
N GLU A 14 14.20 -3.43 -17.60
CA GLU A 14 13.38 -2.53 -18.36
C GLU A 14 13.41 -1.26 -17.53
N ASP A 15 14.29 -0.32 -17.93
CA ASP A 15 14.10 1.11 -17.74
C ASP A 15 12.73 1.42 -18.34
N SER A 16 11.70 1.10 -17.56
CA SER A 16 10.36 1.60 -17.74
C SER A 16 10.47 3.04 -17.27
N ASP A 17 10.74 3.94 -18.21
CA ASP A 17 10.57 5.40 -18.12
C ASP A 17 9.69 5.78 -16.92
N ASP A 18 10.31 5.99 -15.78
CA ASP A 18 9.66 6.57 -14.61
C ASP A 18 10.02 8.05 -14.67
N ASP A 19 9.42 8.73 -15.65
CA ASP A 19 9.50 10.18 -15.87
C ASP A 19 8.70 10.96 -14.80
N PHE A 20 8.53 10.36 -13.62
CA PHE A 20 7.71 10.88 -12.54
C PHE A 20 8.62 11.23 -11.38
N ASP A 21 8.86 12.53 -11.20
CA ASP A 21 9.62 13.06 -10.07
C ASP A 21 8.96 12.60 -8.76
N TYR A 22 9.69 11.77 -8.03
CA TYR A 22 9.37 11.44 -6.65
C TYR A 22 9.60 12.68 -5.80
N GLU A 23 8.54 13.45 -5.57
CA GLU A 23 8.56 14.51 -4.57
C GLU A 23 8.79 13.84 -3.20
N GLU A 24 9.95 14.11 -2.61
CA GLU A 24 10.32 13.66 -1.26
C GLU A 24 9.33 14.30 -0.28
N VAL A 25 8.26 13.57 0.01
CA VAL A 25 7.29 13.99 1.02
C VAL A 25 8.02 13.92 2.35
N GLU A 26 8.27 15.08 2.98
CA GLU A 26 8.65 15.14 4.38
C GLU A 26 7.59 14.34 5.16
N VAL A 27 7.99 13.14 5.58
CA VAL A 27 7.16 12.30 6.42
C VAL A 27 7.08 13.06 7.75
N MET A 28 6.00 13.83 7.91
CA MET A 28 5.61 14.33 9.22
C MET A 28 5.55 13.08 10.09
N SER A 29 6.44 13.04 11.09
CA SER A 29 6.55 11.99 12.09
C SER A 29 5.28 11.97 12.95
N ASP A 30 4.13 11.67 12.33
CA ASP A 30 2.89 11.34 13.02
C ASP A 30 2.96 9.84 13.36
N GLY A 31 3.81 9.58 14.35
CA GLY A 31 3.59 8.61 15.41
C GLY A 31 3.01 7.24 15.08
N ASP A 32 3.64 6.49 14.18
CA ASP A 32 3.56 5.02 14.18
C ASP A 32 4.98 4.43 14.14
N GLU A 33 5.68 4.58 15.27
CA GLU A 33 7.04 4.05 15.58
C GLU A 33 7.03 2.51 15.76
N GLU A 34 6.52 1.74 14.79
CA GLU A 34 6.52 0.26 14.90
C GLU A 34 7.13 -0.45 13.67
N ALA A 35 7.53 0.29 12.62
CA ALA A 35 8.17 -0.28 11.42
C ALA A 35 9.69 -0.04 11.33
N ASP A 36 10.24 0.82 12.20
CA ASP A 36 11.66 1.20 12.14
C ASP A 36 12.59 0.14 12.72
N GLU A 37 12.09 -0.79 13.55
CA GLU A 37 12.94 -1.84 14.13
C GLU A 37 13.49 -2.80 13.07
N ASP A 38 12.72 -3.09 12.02
CA ASP A 38 13.11 -4.09 11.00
C ASP A 38 14.10 -3.53 9.97
N LEU A 39 13.92 -2.27 9.55
CA LEU A 39 14.86 -1.59 8.65
C LEU A 39 16.18 -1.27 9.36
N ASP A 40 16.11 -0.78 10.61
CA ASP A 40 17.28 -0.42 11.40
C ASP A 40 18.04 -1.69 11.85
N SER A 41 17.32 -2.80 12.12
CA SER A 41 17.91 -4.13 12.32
C SER A 41 18.58 -4.67 11.05
N ALA A 42 17.97 -4.50 9.87
CA ALA A 42 18.57 -4.89 8.60
C ALA A 42 19.84 -4.07 8.28
N LEU A 43 19.82 -2.75 8.54
CA LEU A 43 20.98 -1.87 8.41
C LEU A 43 22.10 -2.22 9.39
N ARG A 44 21.77 -2.52 10.66
CA ARG A 44 22.75 -2.98 11.66
C ARG A 44 23.32 -4.35 11.31
N SER A 45 22.52 -5.26 10.78
CA SER A 45 22.96 -6.58 10.30
C SER A 45 23.90 -6.45 9.10
N LEU A 46 23.58 -5.57 8.15
CA LEU A 46 24.43 -5.26 7.00
C LEU A 46 25.73 -4.58 7.43
N GLN A 47 25.67 -3.60 8.32
CA GLN A 47 26.85 -2.95 8.89
C GLN A 47 27.73 -3.94 9.66
N ALA A 48 27.14 -4.84 10.46
CA ALA A 48 27.86 -5.89 11.16
C ALA A 48 28.44 -6.94 10.19
N PHE A 49 27.82 -7.18 9.04
CA PHE A 49 28.37 -8.00 7.98
C PHE A 49 29.57 -7.31 7.32
N THR A 50 29.43 -6.07 6.86
CA THR A 50 30.53 -5.28 6.26
C THR A 50 31.68 -5.03 7.23
N LYS A 51 31.40 -4.82 8.52
CA LYS A 51 32.43 -4.66 9.55
C LYS A 51 33.18 -5.97 9.80
N ARG A 52 32.49 -7.12 9.78
CA ARG A 52 33.16 -8.44 9.78
C ARG A 52 33.98 -8.70 8.52
N THR A 53 33.54 -8.23 7.36
CA THR A 53 34.33 -8.34 6.11
C THR A 53 35.54 -7.41 6.12
N GLN A 54 35.43 -6.21 6.71
CA GLN A 54 36.53 -5.25 6.85
C GLN A 54 37.52 -5.62 7.97
N ASP A 55 37.06 -6.15 9.11
CA ASP A 55 37.92 -6.67 10.18
C ASP A 55 38.69 -7.93 9.74
N SER A 56 38.18 -8.64 8.72
CA SER A 56 38.90 -9.74 8.05
C SER A 56 39.93 -9.25 7.00
N ALA A 57 39.87 -7.98 6.61
CA ALA A 57 40.74 -7.39 5.58
C ALA A 57 41.91 -6.55 6.13
N VAL A 58 41.93 -6.19 7.43
CA VAL A 58 42.93 -5.26 8.01
C VAL A 58 43.83 -5.90 9.08
N LYS A 59 43.99 -7.23 9.05
CA LYS A 59 45.05 -7.91 9.82
C LYS A 59 45.93 -8.79 8.93
N GLN A 60 46.40 -8.22 7.81
CA GLN A 60 47.61 -8.70 7.14
C GLN A 60 48.83 -8.22 7.93
N THR A 61 49.18 -8.98 8.95
CA THR A 61 50.58 -9.01 9.43
C THR A 61 51.48 -9.43 8.27
N PRO A 62 52.71 -8.90 8.18
CA PRO A 62 53.62 -9.26 7.10
C PRO A 62 53.78 -10.78 7.06
N GLU A 63 53.38 -11.31 5.92
CA GLU A 63 53.40 -12.71 5.51
C GLU A 63 54.83 -13.24 5.66
N THR A 64 55.13 -13.83 6.81
CA THR A 64 56.18 -14.84 6.88
C THR A 64 55.64 -16.00 6.04
N VAL A 65 56.21 -16.17 4.84
CA VAL A 65 56.03 -17.34 3.98
C VAL A 65 55.89 -18.56 4.89
N PRO A 66 54.69 -19.18 5.03
CA PRO A 66 54.56 -20.36 5.86
C PRO A 66 55.49 -21.37 5.23
N GLY A 67 56.46 -21.82 6.03
CA GLY A 67 57.51 -22.72 5.57
C GLY A 67 56.88 -23.79 4.71
N GLN A 68 57.36 -23.88 3.46
CA GLN A 68 56.90 -24.87 2.52
C GLN A 68 56.94 -26.22 3.24
N VAL A 69 55.76 -26.72 3.62
CA VAL A 69 55.64 -28.01 4.30
C VAL A 69 56.01 -29.02 3.23
N THR A 70 57.28 -29.38 3.18
CA THR A 70 57.72 -30.57 2.45
C THR A 70 56.95 -31.72 3.09
N ARG A 71 55.86 -32.15 2.43
CA ARG A 71 55.14 -33.37 2.80
C ARG A 71 56.17 -34.49 2.78
N LYS A 72 56.53 -34.98 3.96
CA LYS A 72 57.28 -36.23 4.06
C LYS A 72 56.34 -37.32 3.54
N PRO A 73 56.82 -38.24 2.67
CA PRO A 73 56.00 -39.34 2.19
C PRO A 73 55.38 -40.07 3.39
N GLU A 74 54.06 -40.20 3.41
CA GLU A 74 53.37 -40.90 4.50
C GLU A 74 53.91 -42.33 4.62
N VAL A 75 54.20 -42.73 5.85
CA VAL A 75 54.61 -44.09 6.17
C VAL A 75 53.36 -44.96 6.14
N ILE A 76 53.49 -46.20 5.68
CA ILE A 76 52.33 -47.09 5.45
C ILE A 76 51.51 -47.35 6.72
N ASP A 77 52.12 -47.32 7.91
CA ASP A 77 51.39 -47.51 9.17
C ASP A 77 50.42 -46.37 9.48
N ASP A 78 50.83 -45.12 9.28
CA ASP A 78 49.97 -43.95 9.45
C ASP A 78 48.80 -43.95 8.45
N PHE A 79 49.04 -44.32 7.19
CA PHE A 79 47.98 -44.42 6.18
C PHE A 79 46.97 -45.51 6.50
N LEU A 80 47.41 -46.71 6.88
CA LEU A 80 46.51 -47.81 7.22
C LEU A 80 45.73 -47.52 8.49
N ARG A 81 46.34 -46.88 9.50
CA ARG A 81 45.66 -46.38 10.68
C ARG A 81 44.56 -45.38 10.31
N ASN A 82 44.88 -44.37 9.51
CA ASN A 82 43.91 -43.38 9.03
C ASN A 82 42.78 -44.04 8.21
N PHE A 83 43.10 -45.05 7.40
CA PHE A 83 42.13 -45.83 6.65
C PHE A 83 41.18 -46.61 7.56
N PHE A 84 41.70 -47.37 8.53
CA PHE A 84 40.88 -48.14 9.45
C PHE A 84 40.01 -47.23 10.33
N VAL A 85 40.53 -46.07 10.75
CA VAL A 85 39.75 -45.06 11.46
C VAL A 85 38.65 -44.47 10.57
N LYS A 86 38.96 -44.07 9.32
CA LYS A 86 37.98 -43.55 8.34
C LYS A 86 36.86 -44.56 8.07
N MET A 87 37.19 -45.85 8.01
CA MET A 87 36.23 -46.94 7.80
C MET A 87 35.58 -47.47 9.09
N SER A 88 35.87 -46.86 10.25
CA SER A 88 35.34 -47.27 11.56
C SER A 88 35.69 -48.72 11.98
N LEU A 89 36.84 -49.22 11.55
CA LEU A 89 37.38 -50.56 11.83
C LEU A 89 38.38 -50.55 13.01
N THR A 90 37.93 -50.10 14.18
CA THR A 90 38.81 -49.85 15.35
C THR A 90 39.49 -51.10 15.88
N ARG A 91 38.78 -52.22 16.03
CA ARG A 91 39.36 -53.50 16.51
C ARG A 91 40.43 -54.05 15.57
N THR A 92 40.21 -53.91 14.26
CA THR A 92 41.16 -54.34 13.22
C THR A 92 42.41 -53.45 13.25
N CYS A 93 42.23 -52.14 13.47
CA CYS A 93 43.33 -51.20 13.65
C CYS A 93 44.22 -51.61 14.83
N GLU A 94 43.63 -51.91 15.98
CA GLU A 94 44.37 -52.31 17.19
C GLU A 94 45.16 -53.61 17.00
N THR A 95 44.57 -54.60 16.32
CA THR A 95 45.26 -55.87 16.01
C THR A 95 46.40 -55.66 15.02
N PHE A 96 46.15 -54.89 13.96
CA PHE A 96 47.17 -54.53 12.98
C PHE A 96 48.35 -53.79 13.62
N GLU A 97 48.09 -52.83 14.51
CA GLU A 97 49.14 -52.06 15.19
C GLU A 97 50.01 -52.95 16.09
N ALA A 98 49.39 -53.86 16.84
CA ALA A 98 50.12 -54.79 17.68
C ALA A 98 51.08 -55.67 16.86
N GLU A 99 50.57 -56.28 15.78
CA GLU A 99 51.37 -57.13 14.87
C GLU A 99 52.45 -56.31 14.16
N TRP A 100 52.12 -55.11 13.68
CA TRP A 100 53.04 -54.24 12.95
C TRP A 100 54.21 -53.78 13.81
N TYR A 101 53.96 -53.36 15.06
CA TYR A 101 55.02 -52.96 15.98
C TYR A 101 55.85 -54.14 16.47
N GLU A 102 55.27 -55.33 16.63
CA GLU A 102 56.00 -56.56 16.95
C GLU A 102 56.98 -56.94 15.82
N LEU A 103 56.52 -56.94 14.57
CA LEU A 103 57.35 -57.23 13.40
C LEU A 103 58.44 -56.16 13.16
N LYS A 104 58.14 -54.89 13.47
CA LYS A 104 59.12 -53.80 13.43
C LYS A 104 60.18 -53.95 14.52
N ALA A 105 59.80 -54.33 15.73
CA ALA A 105 60.72 -54.55 16.85
C ALA A 105 61.62 -55.77 16.66
N THR A 106 61.12 -56.81 16.00
CA THR A 106 61.89 -58.02 15.65
C THR A 106 62.76 -57.85 14.39
N GLY A 107 62.71 -56.68 13.74
CA GLY A 107 63.53 -56.34 12.58
C GLY A 107 63.12 -57.06 11.28
N GLN A 108 61.92 -57.63 11.23
CA GLN A 108 61.38 -58.33 10.07
C GLN A 108 60.65 -57.40 9.08
N LEU A 109 60.46 -56.14 9.45
CA LEU A 109 59.88 -55.10 8.60
C LEU A 109 60.89 -53.99 8.30
N ASP A 110 60.99 -53.64 7.03
CA ASP A 110 61.70 -52.44 6.58
C ASP A 110 60.90 -51.19 6.99
N SER A 111 61.58 -50.21 7.59
CA SER A 111 60.97 -48.96 8.08
C SER A 111 60.74 -47.90 6.99
N ASN A 112 61.11 -48.19 5.73
CA ASN A 112 61.07 -47.25 4.60
C ASN A 112 59.97 -47.55 3.58
N ILE A 113 58.94 -48.32 3.94
CA ILE A 113 57.83 -48.60 3.03
C ILE A 113 56.88 -47.39 3.06
N HIS A 114 56.87 -46.62 1.97
CA HIS A 114 56.07 -45.41 1.80
C HIS A 114 54.82 -45.68 0.97
N VAL A 115 53.76 -44.92 1.26
CA VAL A 115 52.49 -45.01 0.54
C VAL A 115 52.65 -44.39 -0.86
N PRO A 116 52.14 -45.05 -1.92
CA PRO A 116 52.15 -44.45 -3.25
C PRO A 116 51.34 -43.14 -3.32
N ASP A 117 51.96 -42.09 -3.86
CA ASP A 117 51.41 -40.73 -3.95
C ASP A 117 50.00 -40.64 -4.58
N VAL A 118 49.63 -41.60 -5.42
CA VAL A 118 48.32 -41.65 -6.09
C VAL A 118 47.17 -41.74 -5.08
N TYR A 119 47.32 -42.48 -3.98
CA TYR A 119 46.27 -42.60 -2.96
C TYR A 119 46.11 -41.33 -2.14
N LEU A 120 47.22 -40.67 -1.82
CA LEU A 120 47.21 -39.36 -1.16
C LEU A 120 46.55 -38.32 -2.06
N ARG A 121 46.90 -38.33 -3.35
CA ARG A 121 46.30 -37.44 -4.33
C ARG A 121 44.80 -37.66 -4.50
N ASN A 122 44.35 -38.92 -4.53
CA ASN A 122 42.93 -39.23 -4.61
C ASN A 122 42.19 -38.78 -3.35
N SER A 123 42.77 -38.97 -2.16
CA SER A 123 42.18 -38.48 -0.91
C SER A 123 42.08 -36.95 -0.87
N GLU A 124 43.10 -36.23 -1.35
CA GLU A 124 43.05 -34.76 -1.50
C GLU A 124 41.95 -34.33 -2.48
N LEU A 125 41.84 -35.02 -3.62
CA LEU A 125 40.82 -34.73 -4.61
C LEU A 125 39.40 -35.00 -4.07
N GLU A 126 39.20 -36.07 -3.31
CA GLU A 126 37.94 -36.34 -2.61
C GLU A 126 37.58 -35.22 -1.63
N GLU A 127 38.54 -34.75 -0.83
CA GLU A 127 38.34 -33.64 0.09
C GLU A 127 37.98 -32.35 -0.64
N GLN A 128 38.70 -32.02 -1.73
CA GLN A 128 38.41 -30.86 -2.57
C GLN A 128 37.01 -30.95 -3.18
N VAL A 129 36.62 -32.12 -3.69
CA VAL A 129 35.29 -32.35 -4.23
C VAL A 129 34.23 -32.14 -3.15
N ASN A 130 34.43 -32.66 -1.94
CA ASN A 130 33.47 -32.47 -0.84
C ASN A 130 33.36 -31.00 -0.42
N ASN A 131 34.49 -30.28 -0.34
CA ASN A 131 34.51 -28.85 -0.02
C ASN A 131 33.77 -28.03 -1.08
N LEU A 132 34.05 -28.27 -2.37
CA LEU A 132 33.36 -27.61 -3.48
C LEU A 132 31.85 -27.90 -3.49
N HIS A 133 31.44 -29.13 -3.16
CA HIS A 133 30.02 -29.45 -3.02
C HIS A 133 29.37 -28.66 -1.87
N GLY A 134 30.07 -28.53 -0.74
CA GLY A 134 29.63 -27.71 0.39
C GLY A 134 29.46 -26.23 0.02
N GLU A 135 30.46 -25.65 -0.65
CA GLU A 135 30.42 -24.26 -1.14
C GLU A 135 29.27 -24.03 -2.12
N ILE A 136 29.05 -24.96 -3.06
CA ILE A 136 27.91 -24.88 -4.00
C ILE A 136 26.58 -24.92 -3.26
N GLN A 137 26.45 -25.76 -2.23
CA GLN A 137 25.23 -25.86 -1.44
C GLN A 137 24.97 -24.59 -0.62
N GLU A 138 26.01 -24.00 -0.03
CA GLU A 138 25.92 -22.72 0.67
C GLU A 138 25.56 -21.59 -0.28
N ALA A 139 26.24 -21.48 -1.42
CA ALA A 139 25.94 -20.48 -2.44
C ALA A 139 24.49 -20.58 -2.94
N ARG A 140 23.98 -21.81 -3.15
CA ARG A 140 22.56 -22.04 -3.51
C ARG A 140 21.61 -21.57 -2.41
N SER A 141 21.92 -21.86 -1.15
CA SER A 141 21.11 -21.42 -0.01
C SER A 141 21.04 -19.89 0.09
N ILE A 142 22.18 -19.22 -0.09
CA ILE A 142 22.26 -17.75 -0.10
C ILE A 142 21.45 -17.19 -1.28
N ALA A 143 21.63 -17.74 -2.49
CA ALA A 143 20.90 -17.31 -3.67
C ALA A 143 19.37 -17.47 -3.50
N MET A 144 18.91 -18.57 -2.91
CA MET A 144 17.49 -18.78 -2.61
C MET A 144 16.96 -17.75 -1.61
N LYS A 145 17.71 -17.46 -0.54
CA LYS A 145 17.34 -16.42 0.43
C LYS A 145 17.27 -15.04 -0.23
N ALA A 146 18.28 -14.69 -1.03
CA ALA A 146 18.33 -13.44 -1.77
C ALA A 146 17.14 -13.30 -2.75
N SER A 147 16.82 -14.37 -3.49
CA SER A 147 15.66 -14.39 -4.40
C SER A 147 14.35 -14.17 -3.65
N SER A 148 14.16 -14.83 -2.50
CA SER A 148 12.96 -14.67 -1.67
C SER A 148 12.82 -13.24 -1.14
N THR A 149 13.91 -12.64 -0.64
CA THR A 149 13.91 -11.25 -0.18
C THR A 149 13.68 -10.28 -1.34
N TRP A 150 14.27 -10.53 -2.51
CA TRP A 150 14.04 -9.72 -3.71
C TRP A 150 12.57 -9.75 -4.16
N ASP A 151 11.93 -10.93 -4.15
CA ASP A 151 10.51 -11.06 -4.46
C ASP A 151 9.62 -10.27 -3.49
N LYS A 152 9.99 -10.23 -2.20
CA LYS A 152 9.27 -9.41 -1.20
C LYS A 152 9.40 -7.92 -1.50
N PHE A 153 10.62 -7.41 -1.67
CA PHE A 153 10.84 -6.00 -1.99
C PHE A 153 10.21 -5.58 -3.31
N ARG A 154 10.23 -6.47 -4.32
CA ARG A 154 9.55 -6.23 -5.59
C ARG A 154 8.05 -6.06 -5.39
N LYS A 155 7.39 -6.96 -4.64
CA LYS A 155 5.95 -6.87 -4.35
C LYS A 155 5.61 -5.61 -3.56
N GLU A 156 6.41 -5.26 -2.57
CA GLU A 156 6.23 -4.05 -1.76
C GLU A 156 6.33 -2.79 -2.62
N ARG A 157 7.37 -2.69 -3.46
CA ARG A 157 7.53 -1.61 -4.44
C ARG A 157 6.34 -1.52 -5.38
N ASP A 158 5.88 -2.65 -5.92
CA ASP A 158 4.74 -2.68 -6.84
C ASP A 158 3.42 -2.28 -6.13
N PHE A 159 3.27 -2.66 -4.86
CA PHE A 159 2.16 -2.23 -4.00
C PHE A 159 2.18 -0.72 -3.78
N HIS A 160 3.31 -0.15 -3.37
CA HIS A 160 3.43 1.31 -3.18
C HIS A 160 3.17 2.07 -4.48
N ARG A 161 3.71 1.59 -5.61
CA ARG A 161 3.49 2.21 -6.93
C ARG A 161 2.01 2.19 -7.32
N MET A 162 1.33 1.07 -7.12
CA MET A 162 -0.11 0.96 -7.39
C MET A 162 -0.91 1.86 -6.44
N HIS A 163 -0.58 1.86 -5.15
CA HIS A 163 -1.26 2.65 -4.14
C HIS A 163 -1.13 4.15 -4.41
N HIS A 164 0.08 4.62 -4.71
CA HIS A 164 0.34 6.02 -5.07
C HIS A 164 -0.48 6.44 -6.29
N LYS A 165 -0.52 5.61 -7.35
CA LYS A 165 -1.36 5.86 -8.54
C LYS A 165 -2.85 5.96 -8.18
N ARG A 166 -3.36 5.04 -7.36
CA ARG A 166 -4.76 5.05 -6.88
C ARG A 166 -5.07 6.33 -6.10
N VAL A 167 -4.23 6.67 -5.12
CA VAL A 167 -4.39 7.88 -4.30
C VAL A 167 -4.32 9.14 -5.16
N GLY A 168 -3.42 9.19 -6.15
CA GLY A 168 -3.35 10.28 -7.12
C GLY A 168 -4.66 10.45 -7.91
N GLN A 169 -5.25 9.35 -8.38
CA GLN A 169 -6.56 9.39 -9.06
C GLN A 169 -7.68 9.87 -8.12
N GLU A 170 -7.69 9.42 -6.87
CA GLU A 170 -8.67 9.87 -5.86
C GLU A 170 -8.50 11.36 -5.56
N LYS A 171 -7.27 11.84 -5.36
CA LYS A 171 -6.93 13.26 -5.21
C LYS A 171 -7.47 14.09 -6.37
N ILE A 172 -7.25 13.65 -7.62
CA ILE A 172 -7.74 14.35 -8.81
C ILE A 172 -9.28 14.44 -8.82
N LYS A 173 -9.98 13.35 -8.48
CA LYS A 173 -11.45 13.34 -8.38
C LYS A 173 -11.95 14.31 -7.32
N LEU A 174 -11.36 14.27 -6.11
CA LEU A 174 -11.73 15.18 -5.02
C LEU A 174 -11.48 16.65 -5.38
N ILE A 175 -10.36 16.95 -6.04
CA ILE A 175 -10.09 18.31 -6.53
C ILE A 175 -11.16 18.76 -7.52
N ALA A 176 -11.59 17.90 -8.44
CA ALA A 176 -12.65 18.22 -9.38
C ALA A 176 -13.98 18.49 -8.67
N ASP A 177 -14.33 17.69 -7.67
CA ASP A 177 -15.56 17.88 -6.88
C ASP A 177 -15.51 19.18 -6.05
N ILE A 178 -14.38 19.50 -5.44
CA ILE A 178 -14.18 20.77 -4.74
C ILE A 178 -14.37 21.95 -5.69
N LYS A 179 -13.82 21.88 -6.92
CA LYS A 179 -14.00 22.94 -7.92
C LYS A 179 -15.47 23.11 -8.29
N ARG A 180 -16.17 22.02 -8.61
CA ARG A 180 -17.62 22.06 -8.91
C ARG A 180 -18.42 22.64 -7.75
N LEU A 181 -18.08 22.28 -6.52
CA LEU A 181 -18.74 22.79 -5.33
C LEU A 181 -18.51 24.29 -5.17
N LYS A 182 -17.26 24.76 -5.30
CA LYS A 182 -16.93 26.19 -5.27
C LYS A 182 -17.70 26.98 -6.33
N ASP A 183 -17.77 26.47 -7.56
CA ASP A 183 -18.52 27.09 -8.64
C ASP A 183 -20.02 27.15 -8.35
N HIS A 184 -20.58 26.15 -7.68
CA HIS A 184 -21.97 26.16 -7.23
C HIS A 184 -22.21 27.17 -6.10
N TYR A 185 -21.31 27.24 -5.12
CA TYR A 185 -21.40 28.22 -4.03
C TYR A 185 -21.25 29.66 -4.51
N ALA A 186 -20.39 29.90 -5.49
CA ALA A 186 -20.25 31.22 -6.11
C ALA A 186 -21.56 31.74 -6.73
N LYS A 187 -22.50 30.86 -7.08
CA LYS A 187 -23.83 31.25 -7.59
C LYS A 187 -24.80 31.70 -6.49
N TYR A 188 -24.59 31.28 -5.24
CA TYR A 188 -25.49 31.65 -4.14
C TYR A 188 -25.39 33.13 -3.77
N GLU A 189 -24.19 33.71 -3.78
CA GLU A 189 -24.01 35.14 -3.47
C GLU A 189 -24.83 36.06 -4.38
N PRO A 190 -24.74 35.99 -5.73
CA PRO A 190 -25.55 36.84 -6.60
C PRO A 190 -27.05 36.54 -6.50
N THR A 191 -27.46 35.28 -6.30
CA THR A 191 -28.90 34.96 -6.12
C THR A 191 -29.44 35.53 -4.82
N ILE A 192 -28.69 35.47 -3.71
CA ILE A 192 -29.09 36.09 -2.44
C ILE A 192 -29.22 37.62 -2.60
N LEU A 193 -28.26 38.26 -3.28
CA LEU A 193 -28.31 39.70 -3.55
C LEU A 193 -29.53 40.06 -4.41
N GLU A 194 -29.83 39.28 -5.44
CA GLU A 194 -31.01 39.49 -6.28
C GLU A 194 -32.31 39.31 -5.49
N LEU A 195 -32.40 38.29 -4.65
CA LEU A 195 -33.56 38.07 -3.77
C LEU A 195 -33.74 39.25 -2.78
N LYS A 196 -32.66 39.75 -2.18
CA LYS A 196 -32.70 40.94 -1.32
C LYS A 196 -33.22 42.15 -2.09
N ARG A 197 -32.71 42.40 -3.31
CA ARG A 197 -33.18 43.49 -4.17
C ARG A 197 -34.68 43.37 -4.49
N LYS A 198 -35.14 42.17 -4.84
CA LYS A 198 -36.57 41.89 -5.12
C LYS A 198 -37.44 42.12 -3.89
N TYR A 199 -36.98 41.66 -2.73
CA TYR A 199 -37.67 41.89 -1.45
C TYR A 199 -37.81 43.37 -1.13
N GLU A 200 -36.73 44.16 -1.27
CA GLU A 200 -36.77 45.60 -1.06
C GLU A 200 -37.73 46.31 -2.02
N SER A 201 -37.75 45.93 -3.30
CA SER A 201 -38.69 46.50 -4.29
C SER A 201 -40.14 46.19 -3.91
N ALA A 202 -40.44 44.92 -3.63
CA ALA A 202 -41.78 44.49 -3.24
C ALA A 202 -42.25 45.17 -1.95
N MET A 203 -41.34 45.40 -1.00
CA MET A 203 -41.67 46.11 0.24
C MET A 203 -41.98 47.60 0.00
N LYS A 204 -41.24 48.26 -0.91
CA LYS A 204 -41.52 49.64 -1.33
C LYS A 204 -42.87 49.75 -2.06
N GLU A 205 -43.16 48.84 -2.97
CA GLU A 205 -44.44 48.77 -3.69
C GLU A 205 -45.61 48.51 -2.72
N LYS A 206 -45.45 47.56 -1.78
CA LYS A 206 -46.44 47.32 -0.71
C LYS A 206 -46.72 48.59 0.09
N MET A 207 -45.68 49.35 0.44
CA MET A 207 -45.83 50.61 1.17
C MET A 207 -46.64 51.64 0.36
N LEU A 208 -46.33 51.81 -0.93
CA LEU A 208 -47.07 52.71 -1.83
C LEU A 208 -48.54 52.32 -1.95
N ILE A 209 -48.83 51.04 -2.17
CA ILE A 209 -50.20 50.51 -2.23
C ILE A 209 -50.92 50.74 -0.90
N SER A 210 -50.22 50.57 0.23
CA SER A 210 -50.82 50.85 1.54
C SER A 210 -51.21 52.31 1.68
N ILE A 211 -50.35 53.24 1.28
CA ILE A 211 -50.64 54.68 1.31
C ILE A 211 -51.80 55.04 0.37
N GLU A 212 -51.84 54.45 -0.84
CA GLU A 212 -52.93 54.67 -1.78
C GLU A 212 -54.26 54.13 -1.25
N ARG A 213 -54.25 52.94 -0.63
CA ARG A 213 -55.41 52.37 0.06
C ARG A 213 -55.90 53.32 1.14
N ASP A 214 -55.01 53.82 2.00
CA ASP A 214 -55.37 54.71 3.11
C ASP A 214 -55.97 56.03 2.58
N LYS A 215 -55.39 56.61 1.51
CA LYS A 215 -55.95 57.79 0.83
C LYS A 215 -57.34 57.54 0.25
N LEU A 216 -57.57 56.38 -0.37
CA LEU A 216 -58.87 56.01 -0.93
C LEU A 216 -59.90 55.77 0.17
N LEU A 217 -59.51 55.10 1.26
CA LEU A 217 -60.36 54.91 2.43
C LEU A 217 -60.78 56.27 3.02
N SER A 218 -59.85 57.20 3.23
CA SER A 218 -60.20 58.55 3.70
C SER A 218 -61.13 59.30 2.75
N LYS A 219 -60.99 59.13 1.43
CA LYS A 219 -61.93 59.71 0.45
C LYS A 219 -63.32 59.09 0.53
N VAL A 220 -63.40 57.76 0.67
CA VAL A 220 -64.67 57.03 0.83
C VAL A 220 -65.36 57.44 2.13
N GLU A 221 -64.62 57.57 3.23
CA GLU A 221 -65.13 58.09 4.51
C GLU A 221 -65.65 59.52 4.37
N ALA A 222 -64.91 60.41 3.71
CA ALA A 222 -65.34 61.78 3.46
C ALA A 222 -66.61 61.85 2.59
N LEU A 223 -66.68 61.06 1.52
CA LEU A 223 -67.87 60.97 0.66
C LEU A 223 -69.06 60.39 1.43
N ASN A 224 -68.87 59.33 2.22
CA ASN A 224 -69.91 58.75 3.08
C ASN A 224 -70.41 59.76 4.12
N ALA A 225 -69.53 60.58 4.71
CA ALA A 225 -69.91 61.66 5.62
C ALA A 225 -70.70 62.78 4.92
N GLN A 226 -70.35 63.12 3.68
CA GLN A 226 -71.13 64.07 2.87
C GLN A 226 -72.50 63.50 2.48
N LEU A 227 -72.55 62.20 2.15
CA LEU A 227 -73.77 61.50 1.77
C LEU A 227 -74.69 61.30 2.97
N SER A 228 -74.16 61.00 4.15
CA SER A 228 -74.94 60.96 5.40
C SER A 228 -75.49 62.35 5.75
N ASN A 229 -74.68 63.42 5.65
CA ASN A 229 -75.14 64.79 5.88
C ASN A 229 -76.21 65.23 4.85
N SER A 230 -76.09 64.80 3.59
CA SER A 230 -77.09 65.08 2.54
C SER A 230 -78.36 64.24 2.69
N ASN A 231 -78.23 62.99 3.15
CA ASN A 231 -79.35 62.11 3.48
C ASN A 231 -80.11 62.59 4.74
N VAL A 232 -79.41 63.25 5.67
CA VAL A 232 -80.02 63.98 6.80
C VAL A 232 -80.79 65.22 6.30
N HIS A 233 -80.44 65.79 5.14
CA HIS A 233 -81.17 66.92 4.52
C HIS A 233 -82.36 66.48 3.63
N MET A 234 -82.42 65.22 3.20
CA MET A 234 -83.49 64.66 2.34
C MET A 234 -84.02 63.32 2.88
N GLY A 235 -84.45 63.29 4.15
CA GLY A 235 -84.77 62.01 4.78
C GLY A 235 -85.66 62.04 6.02
N GLY A 236 -86.61 62.97 6.11
CA GLY A 236 -87.76 62.82 7.02
C GLY A 236 -88.91 62.09 6.32
N ARG A 237 -88.96 60.75 6.35
CA ARG A 237 -90.16 59.89 6.50
C ARG A 237 -89.92 58.40 6.16
N SER A 238 -90.11 57.58 7.19
CA SER A 238 -90.83 56.29 7.25
C SER A 238 -90.30 55.02 6.55
N SER A 239 -89.76 54.13 7.39
CA SER A 239 -90.16 52.74 7.66
C SER A 239 -90.30 51.66 6.56
N ASN A 240 -89.64 50.54 6.89
CA ASN A 240 -90.03 49.12 6.79
C ASN A 240 -89.33 48.21 5.77
N ALA A 241 -88.55 47.29 6.36
CA ALA A 241 -88.49 45.84 6.15
C ALA A 241 -88.51 45.30 4.72
N LEU A 242 -87.45 44.57 4.36
CA LEU A 242 -87.52 43.27 3.68
C LEU A 242 -86.18 42.53 3.87
N MET A 243 -86.27 41.41 4.59
CA MET A 243 -85.33 40.28 4.51
C MET A 243 -85.10 39.88 3.05
N ARG A 244 -83.87 39.44 2.71
CA ARG A 244 -83.60 38.07 2.20
C ARG A 244 -82.11 37.89 1.89
N GLU A 245 -81.58 36.81 2.48
CA GLU A 245 -80.37 36.02 2.23
C GLU A 245 -79.51 36.35 1.00
N SER A 246 -78.19 36.35 1.20
CA SER A 246 -77.30 35.31 0.64
C SER A 246 -75.90 35.41 1.25
N SER A 247 -75.58 34.45 2.09
CA SER A 247 -74.22 34.12 2.52
C SER A 247 -73.41 33.64 1.32
N ALA A 248 -72.29 34.31 1.03
CA ALA A 248 -71.21 33.75 0.22
C ALA A 248 -69.88 34.08 0.91
N ALA A 249 -69.51 33.21 1.84
CA ALA A 249 -68.17 33.14 2.39
C ALA A 249 -67.21 32.72 1.26
N LEU A 250 -66.44 33.68 0.73
CA LEU A 250 -65.23 33.36 -0.03
C LEU A 250 -64.17 32.91 0.96
N SER A 251 -64.13 31.59 1.14
CA SER A 251 -63.07 30.86 1.82
C SER A 251 -61.75 31.08 1.08
N VAL A 252 -60.83 31.80 1.71
CA VAL A 252 -59.41 31.77 1.37
C VAL A 252 -58.88 30.43 1.83
N THR A 253 -58.69 29.51 0.88
CA THR A 253 -57.90 28.30 1.10
C THR A 253 -56.42 28.65 0.91
N PRO A 254 -55.52 28.22 1.81
CA PRO A 254 -54.07 28.33 1.58
C PRO A 254 -53.64 27.25 0.57
N PRO A 255 -52.66 27.52 -0.32
CA PRO A 255 -52.10 26.46 -1.16
C PRO A 255 -51.30 25.48 -0.29
N ALA A 256 -51.63 24.21 -0.48
CA ALA A 256 -50.99 23.06 0.13
C ALA A 256 -49.47 23.04 -0.14
N SER A 257 -48.75 22.70 0.93
CA SER A 257 -47.38 22.21 0.92
C SER A 257 -47.23 21.01 -0.04
N VAL A 258 -46.27 21.12 -0.94
CA VAL A 258 -45.83 20.04 -1.83
C VAL A 258 -45.17 18.94 -0.98
N PRO A 259 -45.57 17.66 -1.10
CA PRO A 259 -44.78 16.57 -0.53
C PRO A 259 -43.56 16.32 -1.42
N VAL A 260 -42.38 16.37 -0.81
CA VAL A 260 -41.14 15.82 -1.39
C VAL A 260 -41.28 14.29 -1.34
N ALA A 261 -41.51 13.67 -2.48
CA ALA A 261 -41.36 12.23 -2.66
C ALA A 261 -40.96 11.92 -4.10
N ALA A 262 -39.70 11.50 -4.30
CA ALA A 262 -39.29 10.35 -5.11
C ALA A 262 -37.79 10.43 -5.46
N ALA A 263 -37.00 9.50 -4.93
CA ALA A 263 -36.20 8.56 -5.72
C ALA A 263 -35.18 7.83 -4.83
N ALA A 264 -35.65 6.82 -4.10
CA ALA A 264 -34.83 5.68 -3.73
C ALA A 264 -35.35 4.49 -4.55
N THR A 265 -34.59 4.08 -5.57
CA THR A 265 -34.74 2.77 -6.20
C THR A 265 -33.38 2.10 -6.23
N GLY A 266 -33.11 1.32 -5.19
CA GLY A 266 -32.18 0.21 -5.28
C GLY A 266 -32.86 -0.91 -6.07
N SER A 267 -32.24 -1.32 -7.18
CA SER A 267 -32.56 -2.57 -7.86
C SER A 267 -31.37 -3.51 -7.63
N GLY A 268 -31.53 -4.38 -6.63
CA GLY A 268 -30.73 -5.59 -6.48
C GLY A 268 -31.32 -6.68 -7.36
N GLY A 269 -30.62 -6.99 -8.45
CA GLY A 269 -30.87 -8.16 -9.29
C GLY A 269 -29.92 -9.29 -8.90
N GLY A 270 -30.43 -10.26 -8.15
CA GLY A 270 -29.75 -11.54 -7.94
C GLY A 270 -29.76 -12.37 -9.21
N ILE A 271 -28.60 -12.86 -9.62
CA ILE A 271 -28.46 -13.89 -10.64
C ILE A 271 -28.12 -15.20 -9.92
N ALA A 272 -29.15 -16.02 -9.73
CA ALA A 272 -29.00 -17.45 -9.45
C ALA A 272 -29.08 -18.19 -10.79
N GLY A 273 -27.95 -18.73 -11.24
CA GLY A 273 -27.86 -19.60 -12.41
C GLY A 273 -27.15 -20.89 -12.01
N GLY A 274 -27.93 -21.88 -11.53
CA GLY A 274 -27.50 -23.26 -11.43
C GLY A 274 -27.84 -23.99 -12.73
N ALA A 275 -26.84 -24.58 -13.38
CA ALA A 275 -27.03 -25.55 -14.45
C ALA A 275 -26.01 -26.69 -14.32
N GLN A 276 -26.55 -27.81 -13.80
CA GLN A 276 -26.38 -29.19 -14.26
C GLN A 276 -25.00 -29.82 -14.50
N ARG A 277 -24.79 -30.90 -13.75
CA ARG A 277 -23.96 -32.07 -14.06
C ARG A 277 -24.39 -32.77 -15.36
N GLY A 278 -23.42 -33.38 -16.05
CA GLY A 278 -23.62 -34.55 -16.89
C GLY A 278 -22.38 -34.89 -17.74
N GLY A 279 -21.80 -36.07 -17.53
CA GLY A 279 -20.73 -36.65 -18.37
C GLY A 279 -19.48 -37.02 -17.61
#